data_AF-K1TA12-F1
#
_entry.id   AF-K1TA12-F1
#
_cell.length_a   1.000
_cell.length_b   1.000
_cell.length_c   1.000
_cell.angle_alpha   90.00
_cell.angle_beta   90.00
_cell.angle_gamma   90.00
#
_symmetry.space_group_name_H-M   'P 1'
#
loop_
_entity.id
_entity.type
_entity.pdbx_description
1 polymer ?
#
loop_
_entity_poly.entity_id
_entity_poly.type
_entity_poly.pdbx_seq_one_letter_code
_entity_poly.pdbx_strand_id
1 'polypeptide(L)' 'MNLKEVSELRRRFRMDRNAISRIYGCFVNSSREIVSYIDESMGILPQDEAEKYLNLLKKALSGKIGKNLIDI' A
#
# COMPACT_ATOMS: atom_id res chain seq x y z
N MET A 1 -3.84 -17.28 4.92
CA MET A 1 -3.90 -16.81 3.52
C MET A 1 -3.35 -17.87 2.58
N ASN A 2 -4.02 -18.18 1.48
CA ASN A 2 -3.54 -19.04 0.39
C ASN A 2 -3.29 -18.24 -0.91
N LEU A 3 -2.70 -18.88 -1.93
CA LEU A 3 -2.34 -18.20 -3.19
C LEU A 3 -3.56 -17.66 -3.95
N LYS A 4 -4.72 -18.30 -3.84
CA LYS A 4 -5.96 -17.85 -4.47
C LYS A 4 -6.45 -16.56 -3.81
N GLU A 5 -6.51 -16.52 -2.49
CA GLU A 5 -6.90 -15.34 -1.70
C GLU A 5 -5.97 -14.16 -1.96
N VAL A 6 -4.65 -14.40 -1.99
CA VAL A 6 -3.64 -13.38 -2.33
C VAL A 6 -3.89 -12.80 -3.73
N SER A 7 -4.18 -13.66 -4.71
CA SER A 7 -4.45 -13.25 -6.09
C SER A 7 -5.73 -12.41 -6.21
N GLU A 8 -6.78 -12.79 -5.47
CA GLU A 8 -8.03 -12.04 -5.40
C GLU A 8 -7.84 -10.66 -4.78
N LEU A 9 -7.07 -10.55 -3.69
CA LEU A 9 -6.71 -9.25 -3.09
C LEU A 9 -5.89 -8.39 -4.06
N ARG A 10 -4.84 -8.95 -4.66
CA ARG A 10 -3.96 -8.21 -5.58
C ARG A 10 -4.72 -7.66 -6.79
N ARG A 11 -5.76 -8.35 -7.27
CA ARG A 11 -6.63 -7.89 -8.37
C ARG A 11 -7.45 -6.65 -8.00
N ARG A 12 -7.70 -6.40 -6.71
CA ARG A 12 -8.47 -5.25 -6.19
C ARG A 12 -7.63 -4.01 -5.91
N PHE A 13 -6.31 -4.02 -6.14
CA PHE A 13 -5.49 -2.82 -5.95
C PHE A 13 -5.36 -2.06 -7.27
N ARG A 14 -6.45 -1.51 -7.80
CA ARG A 14 -6.43 -0.73 -9.05
C ARG A 14 -7.01 0.67 -8.82
N MET A 15 -6.61 1.62 -9.64
CA MET A 15 -7.08 3.02 -9.54
C MET A 15 -8.60 3.12 -9.68
N ASP A 16 -9.17 2.37 -10.62
CA ASP A 16 -10.60 2.30 -10.90
C ASP A 16 -11.38 1.46 -9.87
N ARG A 17 -10.70 0.60 -9.12
CA ARG A 17 -11.34 -0.36 -8.22
C ARG A 17 -10.40 -0.79 -7.11
N ASN A 18 -10.52 -0.13 -5.95
CA ASN A 18 -9.92 -0.53 -4.67
C ASN A 18 -10.81 -0.08 -3.49
N ALA A 19 -10.53 -0.58 -2.29
CA ALA A 19 -11.30 -0.29 -1.08
C ALA A 19 -10.52 0.59 -0.07
N ILE A 20 -9.47 1.28 -0.51
CA ILE A 20 -8.62 2.11 0.34
C ILE A 20 -9.19 3.52 0.33
N SER A 21 -9.65 4.00 1.49
CA SER A 21 -10.22 5.34 1.61
C SER A 21 -9.20 6.41 1.98
N ARG A 22 -8.13 6.03 2.68
CA ARG A 22 -7.20 6.98 3.30
C ARG A 22 -5.81 6.37 3.43
N ILE A 23 -4.78 7.21 3.29
CA ILE A 23 -3.38 6.85 3.43
C ILE A 23 -2.81 7.59 4.63
N TYR A 24 -2.22 6.83 5.55
CA TYR A 24 -1.51 7.35 6.71
C TYR A 24 -0.02 7.06 6.58
N GLY A 25 0.80 7.98 7.04
CA GLY A 25 2.25 7.79 7.02
C GLY A 25 2.97 8.89 7.79
N CYS A 26 4.29 8.75 7.86
CA CYS A 26 5.14 9.80 8.37
C CYS A 26 6.51 9.75 7.68
N PHE A 27 7.16 10.90 7.61
CA PHE A 27 8.57 10.98 7.25
C PHE A 27 9.39 11.04 8.54
N VAL A 28 10.45 10.24 8.60
CA VAL A 28 11.40 10.22 9.72
C VAL A 28 12.76 10.71 9.26
N ASN A 29 13.45 11.45 10.13
CA ASN A 29 14.84 11.86 9.89
C ASN A 29 15.85 10.78 10.32
N SER A 30 17.14 11.06 10.14
CA SER A 30 18.23 10.15 10.55
C SER A 30 18.29 9.91 12.07
N SER A 31 17.77 10.85 12.87
CA SER A 31 17.63 10.74 14.32
C SER A 31 16.39 9.92 14.75
N ARG A 32 15.63 9.37 13.79
CA ARG A 32 14.37 8.62 14.00
C ARG A 32 13.22 9.47 14.55
N GLU A 33 13.29 10.78 14.37
CA GLU A 33 12.22 11.68 14.77
C GLU A 33 11.24 11.84 13.61
N ILE A 34 9.95 11.89 13.92
CA ILE A 34 8.91 12.19 12.94
C ILE A 34 8.99 13.67 12.58
N VAL A 35 9.27 13.97 11.31
CA VAL A 35 9.38 15.35 10.82
C VAL A 35 8.15 15.80 10.05
N SER A 36 7.29 14.88 9.64
CA SER A 36 6.01 15.18 8.97
C SER A 36 5.07 13.97 9.01
N TYR A 37 3.77 14.24 8.94
CA TYR A 37 2.70 13.23 8.86
C TYR A 37 2.00 13.31 7.51
N ILE A 38 1.54 12.17 7.03
CA ILE A 38 0.63 12.02 5.89
C ILE A 38 -0.69 11.54 6.46
N ASP A 39 -1.77 12.26 6.16
CA ASP A 39 -3.13 11.89 6.51
C ASP A 39 -4.10 12.32 5.40
N GLU A 40 -4.02 11.62 4.28
CA GLU A 40 -4.63 12.04 3.02
C GLU A 40 -5.70 11.07 2.56
N SER A 41 -6.81 11.62 2.02
CA SER A 41 -7.84 10.80 1.38
C SER A 41 -7.33 10.23 0.06
N MET A 42 -7.54 8.93 -0.18
CA MET A 42 -7.12 8.28 -1.42
C MET A 42 -7.79 8.91 -2.66
N GLY A 43 -8.99 9.48 -2.49
CA GLY A 43 -9.74 10.11 -3.58
C GLY A 43 -9.25 11.50 -3.99
N ILE A 44 -8.37 12.13 -3.21
CA ILE A 44 -7.81 13.47 -3.53
C ILE A 44 -6.33 13.43 -3.89
N LEU A 45 -5.67 12.28 -3.72
CA LEU A 45 -4.27 12.12 -4.08
C LEU A 45 -4.08 12.29 -5.60
N PRO A 46 -2.97 12.90 -6.03
CA PRO A 46 -2.53 12.86 -7.41
C PRO A 46 -2.48 11.42 -7.93
N GLN A 47 -2.86 11.21 -9.20
CA GLN A 47 -2.97 9.88 -9.78
C GLN A 47 -1.64 9.09 -9.70
N ASP A 48 -0.51 9.75 -9.92
CA ASP A 48 0.80 9.12 -9.88
C ASP A 48 1.18 8.69 -8.45
N GLU A 49 0.81 9.46 -7.43
CA GLU A 49 1.00 9.10 -6.02
C GLU A 49 0.10 7.92 -5.62
N ALA A 50 -1.19 7.99 -5.96
CA ALA A 50 -2.13 6.90 -5.72
C ALA A 50 -1.65 5.59 -6.39
N GLU A 51 -1.15 5.67 -7.63
CA GLU A 51 -0.62 4.52 -8.34
C GLU A 51 0.65 3.95 -7.67
N LYS A 52 1.54 4.80 -7.15
CA LYS A 52 2.72 4.36 -6.37
C LYS A 52 2.29 3.54 -5.14
N TYR A 53 1.31 4.01 -4.37
CA TYR A 53 0.79 3.27 -3.20
C TYR A 53 0.17 1.93 -3.59
N LEU A 54 -0.69 1.90 -4.61
CA LEU A 54 -1.31 0.65 -5.06
C LEU A 54 -0.29 -0.36 -5.59
N ASN A 55 0.74 0.11 -6.30
CA ASN A 55 1.80 -0.76 -6.81
C ASN A 55 2.69 -1.29 -5.68
N LEU A 56 2.94 -0.49 -4.63
CA LEU A 56 3.62 -0.96 -3.42
C LEU A 56 2.85 -2.11 -2.76
N LEU A 57 1.53 -1.96 -2.59
CA LEU A 57 0.67 -3.01 -2.01
C LEU A 57 0.63 -4.28 -2.88
N LYS A 58 0.55 -4.14 -4.21
CA LYS A 58 0.66 -5.30 -5.13
C LYS A 58 1.99 -6.02 -4.98
N LYS A 59 3.09 -5.27 -4.79
CA LYS A 59 4.43 -5.82 -4.64
C LYS A 59 4.56 -6.60 -3.33
N ALA A 60 4.00 -6.09 -2.24
CA ALA A 60 3.93 -6.79 -0.95
C ALA A 60 3.23 -8.16 -1.07
N LEU A 61 2.18 -8.25 -1.89
CA LEU A 61 1.44 -9.49 -2.17
C LEU A 61 1.99 -10.32 -3.34
N SER A 62 3.18 -10.00 -3.87
CA SER A 62 3.79 -10.74 -4.97
C SER A 62 4.72 -11.85 -4.48
N GLY A 63 4.98 -12.86 -5.32
CA GLY A 63 5.87 -13.97 -4.98
C GLY A 63 5.20 -15.06 -4.15
N LYS A 64 6.01 -15.87 -3.47
CA LYS A 64 5.50 -16.91 -2.54
C LYS A 64 4.96 -16.24 -1.28
N ILE A 65 4.01 -16.91 -0.62
CA ILE A 65 3.47 -16.48 0.68
C ILE A 65 4.64 -16.38 1.68
N GLY A 66 4.69 -15.27 2.44
CA GLY A 66 5.76 -14.98 3.39
C GLY A 66 7.05 -14.41 2.78
N LYS A 67 7.11 -14.19 1.45
CA LYS A 67 8.32 -13.64 0.82
C LYS A 67 8.50 -12.13 1.04
N ASN A 68 7.47 -11.36 0.67
CA ASN A 68 7.53 -9.89 0.65
C ASN A 68 6.70 -9.26 1.77
N LEU A 69 5.55 -9.88 2.09
CA LEU A 69 4.79 -9.59 3.28
C LEU A 69 5.30 -10.52 4.38
N ILE A 70 6.09 -9.96 5.29
CA ILE A 70 6.74 -10.64 6.41
C ILE A 70 5.91 -10.32 7.65
N ASP A 71 5.66 -11.32 8.50
CA ASP A 71 4.79 -11.27 9.68
C ASP A 71 3.35 -10.81 9.38
N ILE A 72 2.47 -11.79 9.14
CA ILE A 72 1.02 -11.65 9.35
C ILE A 72 0.66 -12.40 10.62
#